data_AF-A0A7V5JEJ9-F1
#
_entry.id   AF-A0A7V5JEJ9-F1
#
_cell.length_a   1.000
_cell.length_b   1.000
_cell.length_c   1.000
_cell.angle_alpha   90.00
_cell.angle_beta   90.00
_cell.angle_gamma   90.00
#
_symmetry.space_group_name_H-M   'P 1'
#
loop_
_entity.id
_entity.type
_entity.pdbx_description
1 polymer ?
#
loop_
_entity_poly.entity_id
_entity_poly.type
_entity_poly.pdbx_seq_one_letter_code
_entity_poly.pdbx_strand_id
1 'polypeptide(L)'
;MTGGVMSHGLRVVALGFVAFASSLFAVGAQAIVGALSGQYQTTHAGSAAYVIPIDLPPGIGVKPSLSLVYDSNAGEGIAGLGWRLEGGGAITRCPATRHQDGFFDPVDFDDNDRFCLDGQRLVAVKGVYGQDGTEYRTEIDTYARIISHGDSYDSGGQRTGPEYFEVRLKSGEIKVFGQDPRSRVRIGNGSVLTWNLSQVRDRFDNRILYDYYNSALDDPGKGWVEVYLRGIEYSATKKEAPLVHVALKHV
;
A
#
# COMPACT_ATOMS: atom_id res chain seq x y z
N MET A 1 89.57 -56.27 -16.08
CA MET A 1 88.65 -55.95 -14.97
C MET A 1 88.45 -54.45 -15.01
N THR A 2 87.29 -54.02 -15.55
CA THR A 2 86.26 -53.21 -14.84
C THR A 2 86.76 -51.80 -14.44
N GLY A 3 86.16 -50.69 -14.82
CA GLY A 3 84.87 -50.43 -15.46
C GLY A 3 84.78 -48.94 -15.79
N GLY A 4 83.96 -48.61 -16.79
CA GLY A 4 83.59 -47.22 -17.10
C GLY A 4 82.54 -46.71 -16.12
N VAL A 5 82.56 -45.40 -15.85
CA VAL A 5 81.45 -44.70 -15.20
C VAL A 5 81.07 -43.52 -16.07
N MET A 6 79.84 -43.61 -16.59
CA MET A 6 79.17 -42.67 -17.49
C MET A 6 78.72 -41.42 -16.72
N SER A 7 78.88 -40.27 -17.35
CA SER A 7 78.26 -39.00 -16.98
C SER A 7 76.73 -39.09 -17.00
N HIS A 8 76.06 -38.70 -15.91
CA HIS A 8 74.60 -38.52 -15.90
C HIS A 8 74.24 -37.08 -16.28
N GLY A 9 73.67 -36.92 -17.48
CA GLY A 9 73.05 -35.68 -17.93
C GLY A 9 71.60 -35.60 -17.43
N LEU A 10 71.27 -34.52 -16.74
CA LEU A 10 69.92 -34.19 -16.28
C LEU A 10 69.03 -33.83 -17.49
N ARG A 11 67.99 -34.63 -17.76
CA ARG A 11 66.98 -34.33 -18.79
C ARG A 11 65.77 -33.65 -18.15
N VAL A 12 65.52 -32.39 -18.51
CA VAL A 12 64.30 -31.65 -18.15
C VAL A 12 63.21 -31.99 -19.17
N VAL A 13 62.07 -32.49 -18.70
CA VAL A 13 60.88 -32.75 -19.52
C VAL A 13 59.91 -31.58 -19.34
N ALA A 14 59.66 -30.84 -20.41
CA ALA A 14 58.67 -29.77 -20.44
C ALA A 14 57.28 -30.36 -20.77
N LEU A 15 56.32 -30.25 -19.84
CA LEU A 15 54.91 -30.53 -20.09
C LEU A 15 54.23 -29.26 -20.62
N GLY A 16 53.76 -29.30 -21.87
CA GLY A 16 52.96 -28.23 -22.48
C GLY A 16 51.53 -28.24 -21.97
N PHE A 17 51.08 -27.13 -21.39
CA PHE A 17 49.69 -26.90 -21.00
C PHE A 17 48.92 -26.32 -22.18
N VAL A 18 47.94 -27.06 -22.73
CA VAL A 18 47.03 -26.54 -23.75
C VAL A 18 45.84 -25.89 -23.03
N ALA A 19 45.77 -24.56 -23.06
CA ALA A 19 44.64 -23.80 -22.55
C ALA A 19 43.49 -23.82 -23.56
N PHE A 20 42.39 -24.50 -23.23
CA PHE A 20 41.15 -24.46 -24.00
C PHE A 20 40.36 -23.22 -23.59
N ALA A 21 40.37 -22.18 -24.42
CA ALA A 21 39.57 -20.98 -24.19
C ALA A 21 38.10 -21.29 -24.48
N SER A 22 37.30 -21.49 -23.43
CA SER A 22 35.85 -21.62 -23.54
C SER A 22 35.23 -20.24 -23.79
N SER A 23 34.79 -19.98 -25.01
CA SER A 23 33.99 -18.79 -25.34
C SER A 23 32.61 -18.89 -24.66
N LEU A 24 32.37 -18.06 -23.66
CA LEU A 24 31.03 -17.87 -23.10
C LEU A 24 30.21 -17.02 -24.08
N PHE A 25 29.30 -17.66 -24.81
CA PHE A 25 28.25 -16.93 -25.53
C PHE A 25 27.22 -16.45 -24.51
N ALA A 26 27.19 -15.15 -24.24
CA ALA A 26 26.07 -14.54 -23.53
C ALA A 26 24.86 -14.54 -24.46
N VAL A 27 23.98 -15.52 -24.29
CA VAL A 27 22.65 -15.49 -24.91
C VAL A 27 21.89 -14.36 -24.23
N GLY A 28 21.67 -13.26 -24.96
CA GLY A 28 20.77 -12.21 -24.52
C GLY A 28 19.37 -12.78 -24.43
N ALA A 29 18.85 -12.95 -23.21
CA ALA A 29 17.45 -13.27 -23.01
C ALA A 29 16.61 -12.12 -23.57
N GLN A 30 15.98 -12.34 -24.73
CA GLN A 30 14.92 -11.46 -25.19
C GLN A 30 13.73 -11.68 -24.26
N ALA A 31 13.43 -10.69 -23.42
CA ALA A 31 12.22 -10.71 -22.62
C ALA A 31 11.02 -10.80 -23.57
N ILE A 32 10.16 -11.80 -23.37
CA ILE A 32 8.89 -11.89 -24.08
C ILE A 32 8.08 -10.66 -23.68
N VAL A 33 7.93 -9.71 -24.61
CA VAL A 33 7.13 -8.50 -24.40
C VAL A 33 5.66 -8.93 -24.30
N GLY A 34 5.01 -8.60 -23.19
CA GLY A 34 3.59 -8.93 -22.93
C GLY A 34 3.35 -9.98 -21.85
N ALA A 35 4.39 -10.58 -21.25
CA ALA A 35 4.20 -11.33 -20.02
C ALA A 35 3.84 -10.37 -18.87
N LEU A 36 2.75 -10.65 -18.14
CA LEU A 36 2.45 -9.93 -16.90
C LEU A 36 3.60 -10.18 -15.93
N SER A 37 4.30 -9.12 -15.52
CA SER A 37 5.21 -9.22 -14.39
C SER A 37 4.37 -9.63 -13.18
N GLY A 38 4.74 -10.73 -12.55
CA GLY A 38 3.95 -11.32 -11.48
C GLY A 38 4.84 -12.10 -10.54
N GLN A 39 4.71 -11.86 -9.24
CA GLN A 39 5.48 -12.57 -8.22
C GLN A 39 4.57 -13.51 -7.46
N TYR A 40 4.88 -14.80 -7.52
CA TYR A 40 4.22 -15.83 -6.70
C TYR A 40 4.97 -16.00 -5.39
N GLN A 41 4.23 -16.10 -4.28
CA GLN A 41 4.76 -16.46 -2.98
C GLN A 41 3.74 -17.25 -2.17
N THR A 42 4.22 -18.04 -1.21
CA THR A 42 3.39 -18.64 -0.17
C THR A 42 3.48 -17.80 1.09
N THR A 43 2.34 -17.39 1.63
CA THR A 43 2.32 -16.56 2.85
C THR A 43 2.64 -17.40 4.09
N HIS A 44 2.98 -16.74 5.19
CA HIS A 44 3.16 -17.39 6.50
C HIS A 44 1.88 -18.08 7.00
N ALA A 45 0.71 -17.67 6.50
CA ALA A 45 -0.58 -18.27 6.79
C ALA A 45 -0.91 -19.48 5.87
N GLY A 46 0.01 -19.85 4.96
CA GLY A 46 -0.17 -20.96 4.04
C GLY A 46 -1.04 -20.66 2.81
N SER A 47 -1.42 -19.39 2.59
CA SER A 47 -2.15 -18.98 1.38
C SER A 47 -1.21 -18.84 0.17
N ALA A 48 -1.74 -19.10 -1.02
CA ALA A 48 -1.09 -18.75 -2.27
C ALA A 48 -1.29 -17.25 -2.52
N ALA A 49 -0.21 -16.52 -2.76
CA ALA A 49 -0.24 -15.10 -3.05
C ALA A 49 0.43 -14.78 -4.40
N TYR A 50 -0.16 -13.82 -5.12
CA TYR A 50 0.35 -13.36 -6.41
C TYR A 50 0.27 -11.83 -6.47
N VAL A 51 1.32 -11.16 -6.93
CA VAL A 51 1.37 -9.70 -7.05
C VAL A 51 1.66 -9.30 -8.49
N ILE A 52 0.74 -8.59 -9.14
CA ILE A 52 0.89 -8.04 -10.49
C ILE A 52 0.96 -6.52 -10.37
N PRO A 53 2.14 -5.88 -10.48
CA PRO A 53 2.23 -4.43 -10.51
C PRO A 53 1.53 -3.87 -11.75
N ILE A 54 0.86 -2.74 -11.58
CA ILE A 54 0.21 -2.01 -12.68
C ILE A 54 1.16 -0.89 -13.11
N ASP A 55 1.72 -1.05 -14.30
CA ASP A 55 2.61 -0.03 -14.88
C ASP A 55 1.81 1.17 -15.35
N LEU A 56 1.88 2.25 -14.58
CA LEU A 56 1.31 3.53 -14.96
C LEU A 56 2.33 4.41 -15.71
N PRO A 57 1.88 5.33 -16.59
CA PRO A 57 2.75 6.30 -17.22
C PRO A 57 3.62 7.07 -16.21
N PRO A 58 4.81 7.54 -16.59
CA PRO A 58 5.56 8.47 -15.73
C PRO A 58 4.74 9.74 -15.49
N GLY A 59 4.83 10.27 -14.27
CA GLY A 59 4.22 11.54 -13.87
C GLY A 59 5.27 12.58 -13.51
N ILE A 60 4.83 13.80 -13.20
CA ILE A 60 5.69 14.85 -12.66
C ILE A 60 5.71 14.72 -11.13
N GLY A 61 6.88 14.41 -10.57
CA GLY A 61 7.05 14.27 -9.11
C GLY A 61 6.53 12.93 -8.58
N VAL A 62 5.35 12.93 -7.98
CA VAL A 62 4.75 11.74 -7.36
C VAL A 62 3.94 10.91 -8.34
N LYS A 63 4.09 9.59 -8.24
CA LYS A 63 3.36 8.60 -9.03
C LYS A 63 2.71 7.58 -8.09
N PRO A 64 1.43 7.19 -8.32
CA PRO A 64 0.81 6.12 -7.55
C PRO A 64 1.48 4.77 -7.83
N SER A 65 1.64 3.97 -6.79
CA SER A 65 2.05 2.57 -6.90
C SER A 65 0.79 1.72 -6.79
N LEU A 66 0.37 1.10 -7.89
CA LEU A 66 -0.78 0.21 -7.92
C LEU A 66 -0.34 -1.22 -8.23
N SER A 67 -1.02 -2.19 -7.63
CA SER A 67 -0.85 -3.60 -7.99
C SER A 67 -2.14 -4.36 -7.81
N LEU A 68 -2.39 -5.34 -8.66
CA LEU A 68 -3.43 -6.32 -8.46
C LEU A 68 -2.83 -7.49 -7.68
N VAL A 69 -3.35 -7.74 -6.48
CA VAL A 69 -2.86 -8.80 -5.61
C VAL A 69 -3.91 -9.87 -5.42
N TYR A 70 -3.44 -11.11 -5.40
CA TYR A 70 -4.23 -12.29 -5.10
C TYR A 70 -3.79 -12.88 -3.75
N ASP A 71 -4.76 -13.30 -2.94
CA ASP A 71 -4.55 -14.20 -1.80
C ASP A 71 -5.66 -15.25 -1.80
N SER A 72 -5.30 -16.53 -1.76
CA SER A 72 -6.29 -17.63 -1.81
C SER A 72 -7.23 -17.70 -0.60
N ASN A 73 -6.90 -17.02 0.50
CA ASN A 73 -7.74 -16.89 1.69
C ASN A 73 -8.52 -15.56 1.72
N ALA A 74 -8.29 -14.66 0.76
CA ALA A 74 -9.08 -13.44 0.66
C ALA A 74 -10.48 -13.73 0.09
N GLY A 75 -11.45 -12.94 0.55
CA GLY A 75 -12.82 -13.00 0.04
C GLY A 75 -12.99 -12.34 -1.33
N GLU A 76 -14.23 -12.00 -1.65
CA GLU A 76 -14.55 -11.25 -2.86
C GLU A 76 -13.91 -9.85 -2.82
N GLY A 77 -13.27 -9.46 -3.91
CA GLY A 77 -12.77 -8.11 -4.12
C GLY A 77 -13.07 -7.60 -5.52
N ILE A 78 -12.51 -6.45 -5.88
CA ILE A 78 -12.93 -5.70 -7.07
C ILE A 78 -12.67 -6.41 -8.41
N ALA A 79 -11.83 -7.46 -8.40
CA ALA A 79 -11.52 -8.26 -9.58
C ALA A 79 -11.91 -9.74 -9.39
N GLY A 80 -12.83 -10.02 -8.46
CA GLY A 80 -13.33 -11.34 -8.12
C GLY A 80 -12.67 -11.96 -6.88
N LEU A 81 -13.07 -13.19 -6.56
CA LEU A 81 -12.63 -13.93 -5.40
C LEU A 81 -11.10 -14.02 -5.28
N GLY A 82 -10.59 -13.62 -4.12
CA GLY A 82 -9.17 -13.64 -3.79
C GLY A 82 -8.38 -12.47 -4.37
N TRP A 83 -8.95 -11.67 -5.28
CA TRP A 83 -8.28 -10.54 -5.91
C TRP A 83 -8.67 -9.19 -5.32
N ARG A 84 -7.67 -8.33 -5.07
CA ARG A 84 -7.89 -6.94 -4.67
C ARG A 84 -6.89 -6.01 -5.35
N LEU A 85 -7.27 -4.74 -5.50
CA LEU A 85 -6.36 -3.70 -5.93
C LEU A 85 -5.66 -3.10 -4.70
N GLU A 86 -4.34 -3.19 -4.70
CA GLU A 86 -3.47 -2.47 -3.77
C GLU A 86 -2.95 -1.17 -4.39
N GLY A 87 -2.59 -0.23 -3.53
CA GLY A 87 -2.14 1.11 -3.91
C GLY A 87 -3.07 2.24 -3.46
N GLY A 88 -4.24 1.87 -2.91
CA GLY A 88 -4.93 2.66 -1.91
C GLY A 88 -4.37 2.40 -0.51
N GLY A 89 -4.86 3.14 0.47
CA GLY A 89 -4.68 2.85 1.89
C GLY A 89 -5.94 3.26 2.63
N ALA A 90 -6.10 2.82 3.87
CA ALA A 90 -7.24 3.22 4.67
C ALA A 90 -6.89 3.35 6.15
N ILE A 91 -7.56 4.29 6.81
CA ILE A 91 -7.73 4.22 8.25
C ILE A 91 -9.11 3.62 8.51
N THR A 92 -9.16 2.59 9.34
CA THR A 92 -10.39 1.90 9.72
C THR A 92 -10.59 1.96 11.22
N ARG A 93 -11.83 1.80 11.66
CA ARG A 93 -12.08 1.43 13.05
C ARG A 93 -11.61 0.01 13.31
N CYS A 94 -11.13 -0.23 14.53
CA CYS A 94 -10.73 -1.53 15.02
C CYS A 94 -11.10 -1.66 16.51
N PRO A 95 -11.42 -2.87 17.01
CA PRO A 95 -11.84 -3.08 18.39
C PRO A 95 -10.80 -2.63 19.41
N ALA A 96 -11.25 -2.28 20.62
CA ALA A 96 -10.38 -2.14 21.79
C ALA A 96 -10.03 -3.53 22.35
N THR A 97 -8.78 -3.72 22.76
CA THR A 97 -8.33 -4.97 23.37
C THR A 97 -7.80 -4.74 24.76
N ARG A 98 -8.00 -5.71 25.66
CA ARG A 98 -7.55 -5.59 27.05
C ARG A 98 -6.03 -5.36 27.13
N HIS A 99 -5.26 -5.95 26.22
CA HIS A 99 -3.81 -5.82 26.20
C HIS A 99 -3.35 -4.40 25.82
N GLN A 100 -4.00 -3.77 24.84
CA GLN A 100 -3.58 -2.47 24.31
C GLN A 100 -4.26 -1.30 25.04
N ASP A 101 -5.53 -1.45 25.43
CA ASP A 101 -6.37 -0.35 25.92
C ASP A 101 -6.82 -0.51 27.37
N GLY A 102 -6.58 -1.68 27.97
CA GLY A 102 -7.02 -2.01 29.34
C GLY A 102 -8.47 -2.49 29.45
N PHE A 103 -9.24 -2.45 28.36
CA PHE A 103 -10.63 -2.92 28.30
C PHE A 103 -10.92 -3.62 26.97
N PHE A 104 -12.04 -4.33 26.89
CA PHE A 104 -12.52 -4.95 25.66
C PHE A 104 -13.74 -4.18 25.17
N ASP A 105 -13.74 -3.83 23.89
CA ASP A 105 -14.86 -3.13 23.27
C ASP A 105 -14.93 -3.44 21.77
N PRO A 106 -16.09 -3.89 21.24
CA PRO A 106 -16.28 -4.05 19.81
C PRO A 106 -16.37 -2.69 19.10
N VAL A 107 -16.38 -2.69 17.76
CA VAL A 107 -16.64 -1.44 17.03
C VAL A 107 -18.12 -1.11 17.11
N ASP A 108 -18.48 -0.06 17.84
CA ASP A 108 -19.86 0.38 18.04
C ASP A 108 -20.10 1.89 17.83
N PHE A 109 -19.11 2.60 17.29
CA PHE A 109 -19.17 4.00 16.85
C PHE A 109 -19.21 5.03 17.97
N ASP A 110 -18.61 4.71 19.12
CA ASP A 110 -18.44 5.59 20.26
C ASP A 110 -16.99 6.13 20.41
N ASP A 111 -16.67 6.67 21.59
CA ASP A 111 -15.34 7.20 21.94
C ASP A 111 -14.32 6.11 22.39
N ASN A 112 -14.79 4.89 22.64
CA ASN A 112 -13.97 3.74 23.02
C ASN A 112 -13.41 2.99 21.80
N ASP A 113 -14.00 3.22 20.63
CA ASP A 113 -13.44 2.80 19.37
C ASP A 113 -11.97 3.20 19.17
N ARG A 114 -11.27 2.36 18.40
CA ARG A 114 -9.87 2.57 18.05
C ARG A 114 -9.68 2.61 16.55
N PHE A 115 -8.55 3.12 16.10
CA PHE A 115 -8.24 3.38 14.71
C PHE A 115 -6.99 2.62 14.32
N CYS A 116 -7.01 2.11 13.09
CA CYS A 116 -5.92 1.32 12.53
C CYS A 116 -5.58 1.87 11.15
N LEU A 117 -4.32 2.26 10.93
CA LEU A 117 -3.80 2.66 9.63
C LEU A 117 -3.29 1.41 8.91
N ASP A 118 -3.96 1.01 7.84
CA ASP A 118 -3.65 -0.22 7.08
C ASP A 118 -3.49 -1.45 7.99
N GLY A 119 -4.35 -1.53 9.03
CA GLY A 119 -4.34 -2.60 10.05
C GLY A 119 -3.38 -2.37 11.23
N GLN A 120 -2.49 -1.37 11.19
CA GLN A 120 -1.61 -1.03 12.30
C GLN A 120 -2.32 -0.11 13.30
N ARG A 121 -2.37 -0.52 14.57
CA ARG A 121 -3.03 0.24 15.65
C ARG A 121 -2.45 1.65 15.78
N LEU A 122 -3.32 2.65 15.87
CA LEU A 122 -2.95 4.02 16.20
C LEU A 122 -3.00 4.23 17.71
N VAL A 123 -1.95 4.86 18.24
CA VAL A 123 -1.79 5.20 19.66
C VAL A 123 -1.72 6.71 19.77
N ALA A 124 -2.64 7.31 20.53
CA ALA A 124 -2.63 8.75 20.75
C ALA A 124 -1.42 9.15 21.62
N VAL A 125 -0.64 10.10 21.13
CA VAL A 125 0.53 10.65 21.84
C VAL A 125 0.31 12.08 22.31
N LYS A 126 -0.72 12.76 21.79
CA LYS A 126 -1.14 14.11 22.21
C LYS A 126 -2.61 14.33 21.86
N GLY A 127 -3.36 14.98 22.75
CA GLY A 127 -4.80 15.23 22.55
C GLY A 127 -5.67 14.14 23.16
N VAL A 128 -6.97 14.22 22.91
CA VAL A 128 -7.96 13.25 23.40
C VAL A 128 -8.34 12.32 22.26
N TYR A 129 -8.14 11.02 22.45
CA TYR A 129 -8.37 10.00 21.42
C TYR A 129 -9.69 10.22 20.67
N GLY A 130 -9.64 10.24 19.34
CA GLY A 130 -10.80 10.42 18.45
C GLY A 130 -11.28 11.85 18.24
N GLN A 131 -10.75 12.85 18.97
CA GLN A 131 -11.13 14.26 18.78
C GLN A 131 -10.26 14.97 17.75
N ASP A 132 -10.75 16.10 17.23
CA ASP A 132 -9.99 17.02 16.39
C ASP A 132 -8.64 17.40 17.01
N GLY A 133 -7.58 17.42 16.19
CA GLY A 133 -6.24 17.82 16.59
C GLY A 133 -5.43 16.77 17.36
N THR A 134 -5.96 15.56 17.54
CA THR A 134 -5.24 14.47 18.21
C THR A 134 -4.11 13.95 17.34
N GLU A 135 -2.92 13.83 17.92
CA GLU A 135 -1.75 13.24 17.27
C GLU A 135 -1.59 11.79 17.67
N TYR A 136 -1.36 10.93 16.68
CA TYR A 136 -1.13 9.50 16.85
C TYR A 136 0.20 9.06 16.25
N ARG A 137 0.65 7.90 16.73
CA ARG A 137 1.72 7.07 16.14
C ARG A 137 1.16 5.67 15.90
N THR A 138 1.81 4.91 15.02
CA THR A 138 1.53 3.47 14.91
C THR A 138 2.15 2.75 16.10
N GLU A 139 1.50 1.70 16.60
CA GLU A 139 2.00 0.88 17.73
C GLU A 139 3.40 0.31 17.43
N ILE A 140 3.58 -0.25 16.24
CA ILE A 140 4.92 -0.47 15.66
C ILE A 140 5.31 0.83 14.97
N ASP A 141 6.19 1.61 15.60
CA ASP A 141 6.48 2.97 15.14
C ASP A 141 7.12 2.99 13.74
N THR A 142 6.40 3.62 12.81
CA THR A 142 6.83 3.87 11.42
C THR A 142 7.47 5.24 11.25
N TYR A 143 7.60 6.01 12.34
CA TYR A 143 7.96 7.43 12.36
C TYR A 143 6.97 8.33 11.61
N ALA A 144 5.79 7.81 11.27
CA ALA A 144 4.70 8.61 10.75
C ALA A 144 4.10 9.47 11.86
N ARG A 145 3.68 10.69 11.51
CA ARG A 145 2.89 11.57 12.38
C ARG A 145 1.47 11.62 11.83
N ILE A 146 0.51 11.12 12.58
CA ILE A 146 -0.90 11.06 12.17
C ILE A 146 -1.67 12.09 12.98
N ILE A 147 -2.52 12.89 12.35
CA ILE A 147 -3.36 13.88 13.01
C ILE A 147 -4.81 13.68 12.56
N SER A 148 -5.74 13.60 13.51
CA SER A 148 -7.18 13.65 13.22
C SER A 148 -7.66 15.08 13.05
N HIS A 149 -8.61 15.27 12.14
CA HIS A 149 -9.17 16.57 11.81
C HIS A 149 -10.69 16.54 11.72
N GLY A 150 -11.31 17.59 12.29
CA GLY A 150 -12.76 17.77 12.33
C GLY A 150 -13.47 16.71 13.17
N ASP A 151 -14.77 16.90 13.35
CA ASP A 151 -15.64 15.96 14.04
C ASP A 151 -16.77 15.50 13.10
N SER A 152 -17.05 14.20 13.11
CA SER A 152 -18.21 13.58 12.48
C SER A 152 -19.29 13.31 13.52
N TYR A 153 -20.53 13.39 13.08
CA TYR A 153 -21.71 13.20 13.91
C TYR A 153 -22.62 12.15 13.28
N ASP A 154 -23.26 11.36 14.12
CA ASP A 154 -24.35 10.49 13.68
C ASP A 154 -25.64 11.29 13.42
N SER A 155 -26.69 10.61 12.94
CA SER A 155 -28.01 11.19 12.70
C SER A 155 -28.71 11.68 13.97
N GLY A 156 -28.27 11.24 15.15
CA GLY A 156 -28.72 11.72 16.46
C GLY A 156 -27.97 12.97 16.94
N GLY A 157 -26.94 13.42 16.23
CA GLY A 157 -26.09 14.55 16.61
C GLY A 157 -25.02 14.21 17.63
N GLN A 158 -24.78 12.93 17.92
CA GLN A 158 -23.70 12.49 18.78
C GLN A 158 -22.39 12.48 17.99
N ARG A 159 -21.30 13.01 18.57
CA ARG A 159 -19.97 12.91 17.96
C ARG A 159 -19.56 11.43 17.93
N THR A 160 -19.12 10.96 16.76
CA THR A 160 -18.70 9.55 16.58
C THR A 160 -17.23 9.40 16.27
N GLY A 161 -16.52 10.47 15.93
CA GLY A 161 -15.07 10.45 15.70
C GLY A 161 -14.65 11.53 14.71
N PRO A 162 -13.45 11.42 14.13
CA PRO A 162 -12.90 12.49 13.32
C PRO A 162 -13.49 12.54 11.90
N GLU A 163 -13.42 13.71 11.29
CA GLU A 163 -13.89 13.90 9.92
C GLU A 163 -12.93 13.26 8.89
N TYR A 164 -11.62 13.47 9.08
CA TYR A 164 -10.56 12.92 8.24
C TYR A 164 -9.24 12.83 9.01
N PHE A 165 -8.23 12.22 8.40
CA PHE A 165 -6.89 12.14 8.98
C PHE A 165 -5.82 12.64 7.99
N GLU A 166 -4.78 13.27 8.53
CA GLU A 166 -3.55 13.59 7.81
C GLU A 166 -2.40 12.74 8.36
N VAL A 167 -1.67 12.05 7.48
CA VAL A 167 -0.52 11.21 7.82
C VAL A 167 0.72 11.79 7.14
N ARG A 168 1.68 12.24 7.94
CA ARG A 168 2.98 12.73 7.47
C ARG A 168 4.02 11.64 7.64
N LEU A 169 4.58 11.17 6.54
CA LEU A 169 5.59 10.12 6.53
C LEU A 169 6.99 10.70 6.74
N LYS A 170 7.94 9.87 7.18
CA LYS A 170 9.36 10.23 7.30
C LYS A 170 9.98 10.66 5.95
N SER A 171 9.47 10.13 4.84
CA SER A 171 9.83 10.58 3.48
C SER A 171 9.51 12.06 3.26
N GLY A 172 8.55 12.61 4.01
CA GLY A 172 8.00 13.95 3.85
C GLY A 172 6.82 14.00 2.88
N GLU A 173 6.32 12.85 2.44
CA GLU A 173 5.01 12.74 1.82
C GLU A 173 3.91 12.93 2.86
N ILE A 174 2.82 13.55 2.42
CA ILE A 174 1.61 13.76 3.21
C ILE A 174 0.48 12.98 2.54
N LYS A 175 -0.09 12.04 3.27
CA LYS A 175 -1.27 11.26 2.86
C LYS A 175 -2.49 11.78 3.61
N VAL A 176 -3.61 11.94 2.93
CA VAL A 176 -4.87 12.42 3.52
C VAL A 176 -5.96 11.37 3.32
N PHE A 177 -6.63 10.98 4.39
CA PHE A 177 -7.62 9.89 4.41
C PHE A 177 -9.00 10.43 4.75
N GLY A 178 -9.98 10.18 3.89
CA GLY A 178 -11.38 10.52 4.14
C GLY A 178 -11.74 12.01 4.00
N GLN A 179 -10.86 12.85 3.44
CA GLN A 179 -11.14 14.29 3.28
C GLN A 179 -12.25 14.52 2.25
N ASP A 180 -12.25 13.78 1.13
CA ASP A 180 -13.40 13.76 0.24
C ASP A 180 -14.52 12.92 0.87
N PRO A 181 -15.77 13.42 1.01
CA PRO A 181 -16.91 12.63 1.45
C PRO A 181 -17.09 11.28 0.75
N ARG A 182 -16.77 11.18 -0.55
CA ARG A 182 -16.85 9.93 -1.33
C ARG A 182 -15.82 8.89 -0.89
N SER A 183 -14.68 9.33 -0.36
CA SER A 183 -13.63 8.45 0.16
C SER A 183 -13.94 7.88 1.56
N ARG A 184 -15.14 8.11 2.11
CA ARG A 184 -15.55 7.57 3.42
C ARG A 184 -16.61 6.50 3.28
N VAL A 185 -16.42 5.38 3.96
CA VAL A 185 -17.47 4.37 4.15
C VAL A 185 -18.25 4.74 5.40
N ARG A 186 -19.54 5.04 5.25
CA ARG A 186 -20.44 5.34 6.36
C ARG A 186 -21.45 4.23 6.55
N ILE A 187 -21.83 4.00 7.80
CA ILE A 187 -22.98 3.14 8.13
C ILE A 187 -24.27 3.96 8.18
N GLY A 188 -25.42 3.29 8.30
CA GLY A 188 -26.73 3.91 8.17
C GLY A 188 -27.03 5.05 9.15
N ASN A 189 -26.38 5.11 10.31
CA ASN A 189 -26.52 6.22 11.25
C ASN A 189 -25.62 7.43 10.92
N GLY A 190 -24.83 7.40 9.84
CA GLY A 190 -23.93 8.49 9.44
C GLY A 190 -22.50 8.37 9.97
N SER A 191 -22.23 7.45 10.90
CA SER A 191 -20.89 7.22 11.45
C SER A 191 -19.93 6.69 10.39
N VAL A 192 -18.69 7.16 10.43
CA VAL A 192 -17.65 6.71 9.50
C VAL A 192 -16.98 5.45 10.03
N LEU A 193 -16.99 4.39 9.22
CA LEU A 193 -16.31 3.11 9.48
C LEU A 193 -14.88 3.12 8.92
N THR A 194 -14.71 3.68 7.72
CA THR A 194 -13.45 3.68 6.97
C THR A 194 -13.21 5.04 6.32
N TRP A 195 -11.98 5.55 6.46
CA TRP A 195 -11.45 6.71 5.77
C TRP A 195 -10.43 6.22 4.74
N ASN A 196 -10.83 6.11 3.47
CA ASN A 196 -9.93 5.71 2.40
C ASN A 196 -8.97 6.85 2.03
N LEU A 197 -7.79 6.48 1.52
CA LEU A 197 -6.80 7.42 1.00
C LEU A 197 -7.43 8.24 -0.11
N SER A 198 -7.48 9.56 0.09
CA SER A 198 -8.10 10.53 -0.81
C SER A 198 -7.06 11.36 -1.56
N GLN A 199 -5.91 11.60 -0.94
CA GLN A 199 -4.84 12.38 -1.55
C GLN A 199 -3.46 11.94 -1.05
N VAL A 200 -2.46 11.97 -1.92
CA VAL A 200 -1.03 11.96 -1.57
C VAL A 200 -0.40 13.23 -2.12
N ARG A 201 0.51 13.82 -1.36
CA ARG A 201 1.23 15.02 -1.74
C ARG A 201 2.70 14.95 -1.31
N ASP A 202 3.60 15.45 -2.15
CA ASP A 202 5.01 15.66 -1.79
C ASP A 202 5.31 17.08 -1.25
N ARG A 203 6.59 17.33 -0.93
CA ARG A 203 7.07 18.62 -0.42
C ARG A 203 7.00 19.75 -1.46
N PHE A 204 6.84 19.41 -2.74
CA PHE A 204 6.74 20.36 -3.85
C PHE A 204 5.28 20.64 -4.23
N ASP A 205 4.31 20.11 -3.46
CA ASP A 205 2.87 20.22 -3.71
C ASP A 205 2.41 19.53 -5.01
N ASN A 206 3.17 18.56 -5.51
CA ASN A 206 2.69 17.60 -6.52
C ASN A 206 1.73 16.63 -5.85
N ARG A 207 0.63 16.29 -6.52
CA ARG A 207 -0.48 15.55 -5.92
C ARG A 207 -0.88 14.32 -6.73
N ILE A 208 -1.35 13.33 -5.98
CA ILE A 208 -2.15 12.21 -6.44
C ILE A 208 -3.51 12.36 -5.77
N LEU A 209 -4.58 12.34 -6.54
CA LEU A 209 -5.97 12.38 -6.08
C LEU A 209 -6.60 11.03 -6.35
N TYR A 210 -7.31 10.50 -5.34
CA TYR A 210 -8.01 9.24 -5.41
C TYR A 210 -9.50 9.52 -5.41
N ASP A 211 -10.13 9.25 -6.55
CA ASP A 211 -11.54 9.50 -6.78
C ASP A 211 -12.34 8.20 -6.57
N TYR A 212 -13.35 8.28 -5.71
CA TYR A 212 -14.18 7.13 -5.36
C TYR A 212 -15.59 7.32 -5.90
N TYR A 213 -16.19 6.25 -6.37
CA TYR A 213 -17.64 6.16 -6.42
C TYR A 213 -18.14 5.82 -5.02
N ASN A 214 -19.20 6.50 -4.59
CA ASN A 214 -19.85 6.23 -3.30
C ASN A 214 -21.36 6.23 -3.50
N SER A 215 -22.00 5.06 -3.41
CA SER A 215 -23.43 4.93 -3.71
C SER A 215 -24.29 5.85 -2.86
N ALA A 216 -23.93 6.12 -1.60
CA ALA A 216 -24.72 6.99 -0.73
C ALA A 216 -24.75 8.45 -1.23
N LEU A 217 -23.77 8.87 -2.01
CA LEU A 217 -23.65 10.24 -2.54
C LEU A 217 -23.96 10.33 -4.04
N ASP A 218 -23.58 9.30 -4.81
CA ASP A 218 -23.73 9.27 -6.26
C ASP A 218 -25.05 8.61 -6.70
N ASP A 219 -25.68 7.80 -5.85
CA ASP A 219 -26.99 7.16 -6.09
C ASP A 219 -27.81 7.04 -4.77
N PRO A 220 -28.31 8.15 -4.21
CA PRO A 220 -28.89 8.20 -2.86
C PRO A 220 -30.18 7.37 -2.66
N GLY A 221 -30.68 6.68 -3.69
CA GLY A 221 -31.78 5.71 -3.57
C GLY A 221 -31.32 4.25 -3.40
N LYS A 222 -30.02 3.98 -3.57
CA LYS A 222 -29.45 2.64 -3.46
C LYS A 222 -29.42 2.23 -1.98
N GLY A 223 -30.21 1.21 -1.62
CA GLY A 223 -30.43 0.77 -0.23
C GLY A 223 -29.23 0.11 0.47
N TRP A 224 -28.03 0.18 -0.12
CA TRP A 224 -26.78 -0.31 0.44
C TRP A 224 -25.62 0.63 0.06
N VAL A 225 -24.62 0.68 0.94
CA VAL A 225 -23.44 1.52 0.75
C VAL A 225 -22.34 0.71 0.06
N GLU A 226 -21.91 1.20 -1.09
CA GLU A 226 -20.83 0.65 -1.89
C GLU A 226 -19.85 1.79 -2.18
N VAL A 227 -18.57 1.56 -1.84
CA VAL A 227 -17.49 2.51 -2.07
C VAL A 227 -16.35 1.80 -2.76
N TYR A 228 -15.98 2.25 -3.95
CA TYR A 228 -14.83 1.71 -4.68
C TYR A 228 -14.08 2.83 -5.39
N LEU A 229 -12.79 2.60 -5.60
CA LEU A 229 -11.93 3.53 -6.32
C LEU A 229 -12.35 3.57 -7.79
N ARG A 230 -12.81 4.73 -8.26
CA ARG A 230 -13.28 4.98 -9.62
C ARG A 230 -12.17 5.51 -10.51
N GLY A 231 -11.26 6.30 -9.96
CA GLY A 231 -10.13 6.81 -10.71
C GLY A 231 -9.00 7.34 -9.85
N ILE A 232 -7.83 7.48 -10.47
CA ILE A 232 -6.68 8.15 -9.87
C ILE A 232 -6.17 9.20 -10.84
N GLU A 233 -5.96 10.39 -10.31
CA GLU A 233 -5.41 11.52 -11.03
C GLU A 233 -4.06 11.90 -10.42
N TYR A 234 -3.02 12.06 -11.23
CA TYR A 234 -1.70 12.41 -10.72
C TYR A 234 -0.94 13.36 -11.64
N SER A 235 0.19 13.87 -11.13
CA SER A 235 0.91 15.00 -11.72
C SER A 235 0.12 16.32 -11.66
N ALA A 236 -0.83 16.44 -10.72
CA ALA A 236 -1.48 17.71 -10.43
C ALA A 236 -0.54 18.60 -9.59
N THR A 237 -0.52 19.90 -9.87
CA THR A 237 0.19 20.89 -9.05
C THR A 237 -0.80 21.87 -8.44
N LYS A 238 -0.35 22.76 -7.55
CA LYS A 238 -1.20 23.84 -7.00
C LYS A 238 -1.86 24.73 -8.07
N LYS A 239 -1.26 24.81 -9.28
CA LYS A 239 -1.65 25.72 -10.35
C LYS A 239 -2.24 25.03 -11.58
N GLU A 240 -2.05 23.72 -11.73
CA GLU A 240 -2.37 23.01 -12.96
C GLU A 240 -3.18 21.73 -12.67
N ALA A 241 -4.17 21.49 -13.54
CA ALA A 241 -4.99 20.29 -13.52
C ALA A 241 -4.13 19.02 -13.70
N PRO A 242 -4.60 17.86 -13.21
CA PRO A 242 -3.90 16.60 -13.38
C PRO A 242 -3.65 16.28 -14.85
N LEU A 243 -2.44 15.82 -15.13
CA LEU A 243 -2.00 15.50 -16.50
C LEU A 243 -2.25 14.03 -16.87
N VAL A 244 -2.47 13.17 -15.88
CA VAL A 244 -2.75 11.76 -16.11
C VAL A 244 -3.95 11.33 -15.28
N HIS A 245 -4.88 10.65 -15.94
CA HIS A 245 -6.08 10.07 -15.35
C HIS A 245 -6.11 8.56 -15.63
N VAL A 246 -6.26 7.77 -14.57
CA VAL A 246 -6.42 6.33 -14.62
C VAL A 246 -7.84 6.00 -14.20
N ALA A 247 -8.68 5.59 -15.15
CA ALA A 247 -10.05 5.19 -14.87
C ALA A 247 -10.11 3.69 -14.54
N LEU A 248 -10.77 3.35 -13.43
CA LEU A 248 -11.05 1.99 -13.03
C LEU A 248 -12.53 1.71 -13.31
N LYS A 249 -12.78 0.78 -14.21
CA LYS A 249 -14.14 0.35 -14.53
C LYS A 249 -14.49 -0.84 -13.67
N HIS A 250 -15.51 -0.66 -12.82
CA HIS A 250 -16.20 -1.77 -12.21
C HIS A 250 -17.02 -2.48 -13.31
N VAL A 251 -16.91 -3.81 -13.38
CA VAL A 251 -17.71 -4.64 -14.29
C VAL A 251 -18.96 -5.14 -13.57
#